data_AF-A0A924NZL1-F1
#
_entry.id   AF-A0A924NZL1-F1
#
_cell.length_a   1.000
_cell.length_b   1.000
_cell.length_c   1.000
_cell.angle_alpha   90.00
_cell.angle_beta   90.00
_cell.angle_gamma   90.00
#
_symmetry.space_group_name_H-M   'P 1'
#
loop_
_entity.id
_entity.type
_entity.pdbx_description
1 polymer ?
#
loop_
_entity_poly.entity_id
_entity_poly.type
_entity_poly.pdbx_seq_one_letter_code
_entity_poly.pdbx_strand_id
1 'polypeptide(L)' 'MFKHILFPTDGSASSDIAAQSAMRFAKSIGAKITALHVLPAISP' A
#
# COMPACT_ATOMS: atom_id res chain seq x y z
N MET A 1 18.58 2.26 -2.03
CA MET A 1 17.69 2.10 -0.85
C MET A 1 16.35 2.77 -1.15
N PHE A 2 15.23 2.13 -0.84
CA PHE A 2 13.91 2.74 -0.95
C PHE A 2 13.68 3.72 0.21
N LYS A 3 13.23 4.94 -0.09
CA LYS A 3 12.94 5.99 0.91
C LYS A 3 11.45 6.24 1.09
N HIS A 4 10.66 5.92 0.07
CA HIS A 4 9.21 6.06 0.06
C HIS A 4 8.60 4.92 -0.75
N ILE A 5 7.70 4.16 -0.12
CA ILE A 5 6.97 3.04 -0.71
C ILE A 5 5.53 3.50 -1.01
N LEU A 6 5.05 3.29 -2.23
CA LEU A 6 3.65 3.40 -2.59
C LEU A 6 3.02 2.00 -2.52
N PHE A 7 1.99 1.82 -1.70
CA PHE A 7 1.29 0.56 -1.53
C PHE A 7 -0.12 0.65 -2.13
N PRO A 8 -0.38 0.02 -3.29
CA PRO A 8 -1.73 -0.09 -3.82
C PRO A 8 -2.55 -1.12 -3.03
N THR A 9 -3.81 -0.82 -2.78
CA THR A 9 -4.79 -1.75 -2.21
C THR A 9 -6.09 -1.68 -2.98
N ASP A 10 -6.76 -2.82 -3.15
CA ASP A 10 -8.13 -2.95 -3.65
C ASP A 10 -9.15 -3.16 -2.52
N GLY A 11 -8.70 -3.17 -1.26
CA GLY A 11 -9.54 -3.43 -0.08
C GLY A 11 -9.89 -4.90 0.15
N SER A 12 -9.33 -5.83 -0.63
CA SER A 12 -9.53 -7.27 -0.41
C SER A 12 -8.77 -7.80 0.81
N ALA A 13 -9.21 -8.95 1.35
CA ALA A 13 -8.51 -9.61 2.45
C ALA A 13 -7.04 -9.97 2.12
N SER A 14 -6.75 -10.29 0.85
CA SER A 14 -5.38 -10.48 0.39
C SER A 14 -4.56 -9.18 0.43
N SER A 15 -5.17 -8.04 0.08
CA SER A 15 -4.54 -6.73 0.20
C SER A 15 -4.28 -6.35 1.66
N ASP A 16 -5.12 -6.76 2.61
CA ASP A 16 -4.86 -6.54 4.04
C ASP A 16 -3.62 -7.29 4.53
N ILE A 17 -3.45 -8.55 4.12
CA ILE A 17 -2.25 -9.34 4.43
C ILE A 17 -1.00 -8.70 3.79
N ALA A 18 -1.13 -8.22 2.55
CA ALA A 18 -0.06 -7.51 1.86
C ALA A 18 0.29 -6.18 2.57
N ALA A 19 -0.70 -5.45 3.06
CA ALA A 19 -0.52 -4.19 3.79
C ALA A 19 0.33 -4.40 5.06
N GLN A 20 0.07 -5.46 5.81
CA GLN A 20 0.89 -5.79 6.99
C GLN A 20 2.36 -6.03 6.63
N SER A 21 2.62 -6.74 5.53
CA SER A 21 3.98 -7.00 5.06
C SER A 21 4.68 -5.74 4.56
N ALA A 22 3.96 -4.89 3.81
CA ALA A 22 4.47 -3.62 3.32
C ALA A 22 4.82 -2.66 4.47
N MET A 23 3.99 -2.58 5.51
CA MET A 23 4.26 -1.78 6.71
C MET A 23 5.48 -2.30 7.47
N ARG A 24 5.61 -3.62 7.65
CA ARG A 24 6.79 -4.23 8.30
C ARG A 24 8.08 -3.91 7.54
N PHE A 25 8.04 -4.00 6.22
CA PHE A 25 9.17 -3.69 5.37
C PHE A 25 9.53 -2.19 5.42
N ALA A 26 8.56 -1.30 5.29
CA ALA A 26 8.79 0.15 5.40
C ALA A 26 9.45 0.52 6.74
N LYS A 27 8.96 -0.08 7.83
CA LYS A 27 9.52 0.10 9.18
C LYS A 27 10.96 -0.40 9.28
N SER A 28 11.30 -1.57 8.71
CA SER A 28 12.65 -2.15 8.84
C SER A 28 13.73 -1.34 8.12
N ILE A 29 13.35 -0.58 7.10
CA ILE A 29 14.29 0.26 6.33
C ILE A 29 14.15 1.77 6.63
N GLY A 30 13.29 2.16 7.57
CA GLY A 30 13.02 3.57 7.89
C GLY A 30 12.38 4.36 6.74
N ALA A 31 11.62 3.71 5.86
CA ALA A 31 10.95 4.35 4.72
C ALA A 31 9.58 4.89 5.09
N LYS A 32 9.20 6.01 4.45
CA LYS A 32 7.81 6.47 4.39
C LYS A 32 6.98 5.47 3.58
N ILE A 33 5.73 5.26 3.95
CA ILE A 33 4.77 4.48 3.15
C ILE A 33 3.49 5.29 2.93
N THR A 34 2.92 5.19 1.74
CA THR A 34 1.62 5.78 1.38
C THR A 34 0.74 4.72 0.78
N ALA A 35 -0.47 4.53 1.31
CA ALA A 35 -1.47 3.65 0.74
C ALA A 35 -2.24 4.37 -0.38
N LEU A 36 -2.57 3.64 -1.44
CA LEU A 36 -3.36 4.12 -2.59
C LEU A 36 -4.49 3.13 -2.87
N HIS A 37 -5.72 3.63 -2.92
CA HIS A 37 -6.86 2.90 -3.45
C HIS A 37 -7.40 3.64 -4.66
N VAL A 38 -7.60 2.93 -5.77
CA VAL A 38 -8.14 3.49 -7.01
C VAL A 38 -9.56 3.01 -7.17
N LEU A 39 -10.49 3.95 -7.24
CA LEU A 39 -11.88 3.66 -7.57
C LEU A 39 -12.05 3.56 -9.09
N PRO A 40 -12.96 2.72 -9.60
CA PRO A 40 -13.34 2.73 -11.00
C PRO A 40 -13.79 4.13 -11.44
N ALA A 41 -13.64 4.42 -12.74
CA ALA A 41 -14.20 5.64 -13.30
C ALA A 41 -15.71 5.67 -13.09
N ILE A 42 -16.22 6.77 -12.53
CA ILE A 42 -17.65 7.02 -12.46
C ILE A 42 -18.12 7.24 -13.90
N SER A 43 -18.91 6.30 -14.43
CA SER A 43 -19.63 6.55 -15.67
C SER A 43 -20.83 7.47 -15.37
N PRO A 44 -21.11 8.47 -16.22
CA PRO A 44 -22.27 9.33 -16.05
C PRO A 44 -23.59 8.57 -16.11
#